data_AF-A0A0M3K965-F1
#
_entry.id   AF-A0A0M3K965-F1
#
_cell.length_a   1.000
_cell.length_b   1.000
_cell.length_c   1.000
_cell.angle_alpha   90.00
_cell.angle_beta   90.00
_cell.angle_gamma   90.00
#
_symmetry.space_group_name_H-M   'P 1'
#
loop_
_entity.id
_entity.type
_entity.pdbx_description
1 polymer ?
#
loop_
_entity_poly.entity_id
_entity_poly.type
_entity_poly.pdbx_seq_one_letter_code
_entity_poly.pdbx_strand_id
1 'polypeptide(L)'
;MQYLTAFFTKNRSKNSQNLLKTLYAALFLVGLCGNVSVITLIRHVHAAIPYDNTMIFVLFLCCVDLASVIPLPMAIVDQLLGFWMFGTVCCKIYRTLEHVGRALSTFVLATMAFDRFHRVWYPHRKTR
;
A
#
# COMPACT_ATOMS: atom_id res chain seq x y z
N MET A 1 29.74 26.72 -22.79
CA MET A 1 28.40 26.13 -23.02
C MET A 1 28.31 24.67 -22.56
N GLN A 2 29.22 23.76 -22.94
CA GLN A 2 29.16 22.32 -22.56
C GLN A 2 29.26 22.02 -21.05
N TYR A 3 29.99 22.83 -20.28
CA TYR A 3 30.09 22.64 -18.82
C TYR A 3 28.81 23.00 -18.06
N LEU A 4 28.07 23.98 -18.54
CA LEU A 4 26.80 24.43 -17.94
C LEU A 4 25.69 23.41 -18.20
N THR A 5 25.62 22.84 -19.41
CA THR A 5 24.67 21.76 -19.72
C THR A 5 24.99 20.48 -18.94
N ALA A 6 26.27 20.12 -18.78
CA ALA A 6 26.70 19.00 -17.94
C ALA A 6 26.39 19.23 -16.44
N PHE A 7 26.59 20.44 -15.93
CA PHE A 7 26.22 20.79 -14.55
C PHE A 7 24.70 20.77 -14.35
N PHE A 8 23.92 21.32 -15.27
CA PHE A 8 22.46 21.37 -15.18
C PHE A 8 21.83 19.97 -15.28
N THR A 9 22.33 19.11 -16.17
CA THR A 9 21.90 17.70 -16.28
C THR A 9 22.31 16.90 -15.05
N LYS A 10 23.53 17.09 -14.53
CA LYS A 10 23.98 16.48 -13.28
C LYS A 10 23.14 16.95 -12.08
N ASN A 11 22.79 18.24 -12.02
CA ASN A 11 21.96 18.81 -10.96
C ASN A 11 20.48 18.36 -11.06
N ARG A 12 19.91 18.27 -12.27
CA ARG A 12 18.58 17.69 -12.51
C ARG A 12 18.50 16.22 -12.13
N SER A 13 19.55 15.46 -12.43
CA SER A 13 19.66 14.05 -12.03
C SER A 13 19.77 13.93 -10.51
N LYS A 14 20.69 14.67 -9.86
CA LYS A 14 20.84 14.68 -8.40
C LYS A 14 19.56 15.09 -7.67
N ASN A 15 18.85 16.12 -8.15
CA ASN A 15 17.57 16.55 -7.57
C ASN A 15 16.49 15.47 -7.72
N SER A 16 16.40 14.81 -8.87
CA SER A 16 15.42 13.73 -9.08
C SER A 16 15.71 12.52 -8.20
N GLN A 17 17.00 12.20 -7.99
CA GLN A 17 17.45 11.12 -7.11
C GLN A 17 17.14 11.41 -5.64
N ASN A 18 17.40 12.64 -5.19
CA ASN A 18 17.06 13.08 -3.83
C ASN A 18 15.54 13.08 -3.60
N LEU A 19 14.78 13.57 -4.58
CA LEU A 19 13.33 13.54 -4.53
C LEU A 19 12.79 12.11 -4.42
N LEU A 20 13.31 11.18 -5.21
CA LEU A 20 12.89 9.77 -5.18
C LEU A 20 13.17 9.13 -3.81
N LYS A 21 14.35 9.36 -3.24
CA LYS A 21 14.71 8.87 -1.90
C LYS A 21 13.77 9.43 -0.82
N THR A 22 13.49 10.73 -0.85
CA THR A 22 12.56 11.37 0.09
C THR A 22 11.14 10.82 -0.07
N LEU A 23 10.66 10.62 -1.30
CA LEU A 23 9.34 10.04 -1.55
C LEU A 23 9.23 8.60 -1.05
N TYR A 24 10.23 7.75 -1.31
CA TYR A 24 10.24 6.38 -0.82
C TYR A 24 10.29 6.31 0.71
N ALA A 25 11.06 7.17 1.36
CA ALA A 25 11.08 7.28 2.82
C ALA A 25 9.72 7.74 3.38
N ALA A 26 9.09 8.74 2.75
CA ALA A 26 7.76 9.21 3.15
C ALA A 26 6.69 8.13 2.96
N LEU A 27 6.69 7.42 1.83
CA LEU A 27 5.78 6.30 1.56
C LEU A 27 5.96 5.17 2.57
N PHE A 28 7.20 4.84 2.93
CA PHE A 28 7.48 3.85 3.97
C PHE A 28 6.91 4.27 5.32
N LEU A 29 7.15 5.52 5.76
CA LEU A 29 6.64 6.02 7.03
C LEU A 29 5.10 6.08 7.06
N VAL A 30 4.49 6.67 6.03
CA VAL A 30 3.02 6.79 5.95
C VAL A 30 2.38 5.42 5.85
N GLY A 31 2.92 4.52 5.02
CA GLY A 31 2.41 3.17 4.85
C GLY A 31 2.56 2.32 6.11
N LEU A 32 3.70 2.39 6.81
CA LEU A 32 3.90 1.66 8.05
C LEU A 32 2.98 2.19 9.16
N CYS A 33 3.01 3.50 9.41
CA CYS A 33 2.22 4.12 10.48
C CYS A 33 0.72 3.96 10.22
N GLY A 34 0.26 4.20 8.99
CA GLY A 34 -1.15 4.10 8.62
C GLY A 34 -1.68 2.67 8.76
N ASN A 35 -1.02 1.69 8.14
CA ASN A 35 -1.49 0.30 8.17
C ASN A 35 -1.39 -0.32 9.56
N VAL A 36 -0.34 -0.01 10.33
CA VAL A 36 -0.24 -0.47 11.73
C VAL A 36 -1.36 0.13 12.57
N SER A 37 -1.67 1.42 12.40
CA SER A 37 -2.77 2.08 13.12
C SER A 37 -4.14 1.47 12.81
N VAL A 38 -4.38 1.07 11.56
CA VAL A 38 -5.62 0.38 11.18
C VAL A 38 -5.68 -1.02 11.80
N ILE A 39 -4.59 -1.77 11.78
CA ILE A 39 -4.52 -3.10 12.41
C ILE A 39 -4.77 -3.01 13.92
N THR A 40 -4.18 -2.03 14.61
CA THR A 40 -4.40 -1.84 16.05
C THR A 40 -5.82 -1.41 16.35
N LEU A 41 -6.41 -0.53 15.54
CA LEU A 41 -7.82 -0.14 15.65
C LEU A 41 -8.75 -1.34 15.48
N ILE A 42 -8.53 -2.18 14.46
CA ILE A 42 -9.34 -3.39 14.22
C ILE A 42 -9.20 -4.36 15.39
N ARG A 43 -7.99 -4.55 15.93
CA ARG A 43 -7.79 -5.38 17.13
C ARG A 43 -8.52 -4.82 18.35
N HIS A 44 -8.54 -3.51 18.52
CA HIS A 44 -9.24 -2.85 19.62
C HIS A 44 -10.76 -2.99 19.48
N VAL A 45 -11.31 -2.78 18.28
CA VAL A 45 -12.75 -2.95 18.00
C VAL A 45 -13.17 -4.41 18.09
N HIS A 46 -12.29 -5.35 17.71
CA HIS A 46 -12.55 -6.79 17.81
C HIS A 46 -12.83 -7.25 19.26
N ALA A 47 -12.30 -6.54 20.26
CA ALA A 47 -12.61 -6.83 21.66
C ALA A 47 -14.10 -6.63 22.00
N ALA A 48 -14.84 -5.85 21.19
CA ALA A 48 -16.26 -5.57 21.38
C ALA A 48 -17.16 -6.19 20.31
N ILE A 49 -16.65 -6.44 19.09
CA ILE A 49 -17.45 -6.88 17.92
C ILE A 49 -16.69 -7.99 17.17
N PRO A 50 -17.32 -9.14 16.84
CA PRO A 50 -16.66 -10.20 16.08
C PRO A 50 -16.28 -9.74 14.65
N TYR A 51 -15.30 -10.42 14.05
CA TYR A 51 -14.86 -10.11 12.69
C TYR A 51 -15.98 -10.26 11.66
N ASP A 52 -16.26 -9.17 10.94
CA ASP A 52 -17.11 -9.17 9.75
C ASP A 52 -16.28 -9.31 8.48
N ASN A 53 -16.91 -9.69 7.36
CA ASN A 53 -16.26 -9.87 6.05
C ASN A 53 -15.42 -8.64 5.67
N THR A 54 -15.98 -7.44 5.87
CA THR A 54 -15.29 -6.16 5.61
C THR A 54 -14.01 -6.03 6.43
N MET A 55 -14.02 -6.40 7.71
CA MET A 55 -12.84 -6.31 8.58
C MET A 55 -11.74 -7.27 8.13
N ILE A 56 -12.10 -8.48 7.68
CA ILE A 56 -11.14 -9.46 7.14
C ILE A 56 -10.51 -8.91 5.85
N PHE A 57 -11.28 -8.30 4.97
CA PHE A 57 -10.75 -7.67 3.76
C PHE A 57 -9.80 -6.51 4.07
N VAL A 58 -10.15 -5.64 5.03
CA VAL A 58 -9.28 -4.53 5.44
C VAL A 58 -7.98 -5.05 6.07
N LEU A 59 -8.02 -6.12 6.87
CA LEU A 59 -6.82 -6.75 7.41
C LEU A 59 -5.89 -7.26 6.30
N PHE A 60 -6.45 -7.95 5.30
CA PHE A 60 -5.66 -8.45 4.18
C PHE A 60 -5.08 -7.31 3.34
N LEU A 61 -5.82 -6.21 3.15
CA LEU A 61 -5.30 -5.00 2.52
C LEU A 61 -4.10 -4.42 3.30
N CYS A 62 -4.22 -4.27 4.63
CA CYS A 62 -3.10 -3.79 5.46
C CYS A 62 -1.88 -4.72 5.40
N CYS A 63 -2.07 -6.04 5.34
CA CYS A 63 -0.98 -6.99 5.15
C CYS A 63 -0.28 -6.81 3.80
N VAL A 64 -1.04 -6.61 2.72
CA VAL A 64 -0.51 -6.37 1.38
C VAL A 64 0.25 -5.05 1.33
N ASP A 65 -0.27 -3.99 1.94
CA ASP A 65 0.38 -2.68 2.00
C ASP A 65 1.66 -2.70 2.85
N LEU A 66 1.65 -3.39 3.99
CA LEU A 66 2.88 -3.60 4.77
C LEU A 66 3.92 -4.39 3.96
N ALA A 67 3.49 -5.39 3.22
CA ALA A 67 4.38 -6.17 2.36
C ALA A 67 4.88 -5.37 1.14
N SER A 68 4.13 -4.37 0.65
CA SER A 68 4.55 -3.50 -0.45
C SER A 68 5.53 -2.40 -0.01
N VAL A 69 5.53 -2.01 1.28
CA VAL A 69 6.52 -1.05 1.81
C VAL A 69 7.85 -1.69 2.21
N ILE A 70 7.92 -3.00 2.50
CA ILE A 70 9.17 -3.70 2.86
C ILE A 70 10.28 -3.57 1.78
N PRO A 71 9.99 -3.62 0.46
CA PRO A 71 10.99 -3.43 -0.58
C PRO A 71 11.49 -1.98 -0.73
N LEU A 72 10.75 -0.97 -0.26
CA LEU A 72 11.14 0.45 -0.37
C LEU A 72 12.50 0.78 0.26
N PRO A 73 12.81 0.41 1.53
CA PRO A 73 14.13 0.62 2.11
C PRO A 73 15.22 -0.11 1.32
N MET A 74 14.87 -1.22 0.65
CA MET A 74 15.84 -2.03 -0.07
C MET A 74 16.15 -1.48 -1.46
N ALA A 75 15.17 -0.82 -2.08
CA ALA A 75 15.40 0.01 -3.26
C ALA A 75 16.34 1.20 -2.93
N ILE A 76 16.21 1.81 -1.74
CA ILE A 76 17.12 2.88 -1.31
C ILE A 76 18.55 2.36 -1.12
N VAL A 77 18.70 1.17 -0.52
CA VAL A 77 20.00 0.50 -0.32
C VAL A 77 20.61 0.06 -1.65
N ASP A 78 19.82 -0.45 -2.60
CA ASP A 78 20.26 -0.76 -3.95
C ASP A 78 20.81 0.48 -4.67
N GLN A 79 20.15 1.62 -4.53
CA GLN A 79 20.63 2.89 -5.06
C GLN A 79 21.95 3.38 -4.44
N LEU A 80 22.28 2.91 -3.23
CA LEU A 80 23.51 3.24 -2.50
C LEU A 80 24.65 2.29 -2.87
N LEU A 81 24.38 0.99 -3.00
CA LEU A 81 25.40 -0.03 -3.30
C LEU A 81 25.61 -0.25 -4.80
N GLY A 82 24.65 0.09 -5.65
CA GLY A 82 24.73 -0.03 -7.11
C GLY A 82 24.56 -1.45 -7.66
N PHE A 83 24.15 -2.42 -6.83
CA PHE A 83 23.86 -3.79 -7.25
C PHE A 83 22.69 -4.42 -6.48
N TRP A 84 21.82 -5.14 -7.21
CA TRP A 84 20.57 -5.69 -6.69
C TRP A 84 20.78 -6.99 -5.91
N MET A 85 20.73 -6.91 -4.59
CA MET A 85 21.03 -8.05 -3.70
C MET A 85 19.84 -9.01 -3.47
N PHE A 86 18.59 -8.55 -3.66
CA PHE A 86 17.39 -9.30 -3.25
C PHE A 86 16.82 -10.26 -4.30
N GLY A 87 17.47 -10.33 -5.47
CA GLY A 87 17.10 -11.24 -6.55
C GLY A 87 15.72 -10.96 -7.16
N THR A 88 15.32 -11.81 -8.10
CA THR A 88 14.05 -11.72 -8.85
C THR A 88 12.82 -12.09 -8.03
N VAL A 89 13.00 -12.84 -6.93
CA VAL A 89 11.91 -13.30 -6.06
C VAL A 89 11.19 -12.13 -5.40
N CYS A 90 11.91 -11.20 -4.77
CA CYS A 90 11.31 -10.02 -4.14
C CYS A 90 10.58 -9.12 -5.14
N CYS A 91 11.13 -8.96 -6.35
CA CYS A 91 10.49 -8.20 -7.42
C CYS A 91 9.16 -8.83 -7.84
N LYS A 92 9.12 -10.17 -7.97
CA LYS A 92 7.91 -10.91 -8.34
C LYS A 92 6.85 -10.80 -7.24
N ILE A 93 7.25 -10.96 -5.97
CA ILE A 93 6.37 -10.82 -4.81
C ILE A 93 5.75 -9.41 -4.75
N TYR A 94 6.57 -8.37 -4.86
CA TYR A 94 6.10 -6.99 -4.89
C TYR A 94 5.04 -6.77 -5.98
N ARG A 95 5.33 -7.23 -7.20
CA ARG A 95 4.41 -7.07 -8.33
C ARG A 95 3.11 -7.83 -8.11
N THR A 96 3.17 -9.04 -7.54
CA THR A 96 1.96 -9.79 -7.18
C THR A 96 1.14 -9.07 -6.11
N LEU A 97 1.77 -8.50 -5.10
CA LEU A 97 1.09 -7.76 -4.02
C LEU A 97 0.37 -6.53 -4.54
N GLU A 98 0.97 -5.75 -5.45
CA GLU A 98 0.27 -4.62 -6.08
C GLU A 98 -0.99 -5.07 -6.85
N HIS A 99 -0.91 -6.17 -7.59
CA HIS A 99 -2.06 -6.71 -8.31
C HIS A 99 -3.16 -7.17 -7.35
N VAL A 100 -2.77 -7.83 -6.26
CA VAL A 100 -3.69 -8.24 -5.20
C VAL A 100 -4.33 -7.03 -4.54
N GLY A 101 -3.57 -5.99 -4.19
CA GLY A 101 -4.09 -4.74 -3.61
C GLY A 101 -5.15 -4.09 -4.50
N ARG A 102 -4.89 -3.99 -5.80
CA ARG A 102 -5.88 -3.47 -6.77
C ARG A 102 -7.14 -4.32 -6.85
N ALA A 103 -7.01 -5.65 -6.82
CA ALA A 103 -8.15 -6.55 -6.81
C ALA A 103 -8.98 -6.40 -5.52
N LEU A 104 -8.33 -6.28 -4.36
CA LEU A 104 -9.03 -6.09 -3.09
C LEU A 104 -9.87 -4.81 -3.07
N SER A 105 -9.34 -3.70 -3.62
CA SER A 105 -10.11 -2.46 -3.71
C SER A 105 -11.40 -2.64 -4.52
N THR A 106 -11.35 -3.35 -5.66
CA THR A 106 -12.55 -3.60 -6.47
C THR A 106 -13.52 -4.55 -5.77
N PHE A 107 -13.03 -5.55 -5.03
CA PHE A 107 -13.88 -6.43 -4.20
C PHE A 107 -14.58 -5.67 -3.07
N VAL A 108 -13.89 -4.74 -2.39
CA VAL A 108 -14.51 -3.90 -1.35
C VAL A 108 -15.63 -3.06 -1.94
N LEU A 109 -15.38 -2.40 -3.08
CA LEU A 109 -16.40 -1.64 -3.80
C LEU A 109 -17.60 -2.50 -4.21
N ALA A 110 -17.34 -3.70 -4.73
CA ALA A 110 -18.40 -4.65 -5.11
C ALA A 110 -19.22 -5.09 -3.89
N THR A 111 -18.56 -5.35 -2.76
CA THR A 111 -19.23 -5.76 -1.52
C THR A 111 -20.08 -4.62 -0.96
N MET A 112 -19.57 -3.39 -0.97
CA MET A 112 -20.35 -2.21 -0.56
C MET A 112 -21.57 -1.97 -1.47
N ALA A 113 -21.40 -2.14 -2.78
CA ALA A 113 -22.51 -2.05 -3.74
C ALA A 113 -23.53 -3.17 -3.52
N PHE A 114 -23.06 -4.39 -3.23
CA PHE A 114 -23.91 -5.53 -2.96
C PHE A 114 -24.71 -5.36 -1.66
N ASP A 115 -24.10 -4.87 -0.57
CA ASP A 115 -24.82 -4.55 0.67
C ASP A 115 -25.96 -3.56 0.42
N ARG A 116 -25.67 -2.50 -0.36
CA ARG A 116 -26.67 -1.50 -0.75
C ARG A 116 -27.79 -2.10 -1.59
N PHE A 117 -27.45 -2.96 -2.56
CA PHE A 117 -28.43 -3.66 -3.39
C PHE A 117 -29.31 -4.58 -2.55
N HIS A 118 -28.71 -5.39 -1.68
CA HIS A 118 -29.42 -6.32 -0.80
C HIS A 118 -30.40 -5.58 0.11
N ARG A 119 -30.00 -4.43 0.68
CA ARG A 119 -30.87 -3.61 1.54
C ARG A 119 -32.07 -3.00 0.80
N VAL A 120 -31.95 -2.75 -0.50
CA VAL A 120 -33.05 -2.25 -1.35
C VAL A 120 -33.98 -3.38 -1.78
N TRP A 121 -33.41 -4.52 -2.19
CA TRP A 121 -34.18 -5.67 -2.68
C TRP A 121 -34.90 -6.43 -1.57
N TYR A 122 -34.27 -6.54 -0.41
CA TYR A 122 -34.86 -7.06 0.81
C TYR A 122 -35.09 -5.89 1.76
N PRO A 123 -36.19 -5.12 1.61
CA PRO A 123 -36.54 -4.12 2.60
C PRO A 123 -36.61 -4.86 3.93
N HIS A 124 -35.75 -4.51 4.88
CA HIS A 124 -35.91 -4.95 6.25
C HIS A 124 -37.37 -4.66 6.60
N ARG A 125 -38.16 -5.72 6.80
CA ARG A 125 -39.44 -5.59 7.47
C ARG A 125 -39.12 -4.84 8.74
N LYS A 126 -39.57 -3.58 8.84
CA LYS A 126 -39.64 -2.90 10.12
C LYS A 126 -40.52 -3.79 10.98
N THR A 127 -39.90 -4.57 11.84
CA THR A 127 -40.62 -5.26 12.90
C THR A 127 -41.12 -4.15 13.80
N ARG A 128 -42.44 -4.07 13.80
CA ARG A 128 -43.36 -3.37 14.71
C ARG A 128 -42.77 -2.82 16.00
#